data_AF-A0A0D2R8A2-F1
#
_entry.id   AF-A0A0D2R8A2-F1
#
_cell.length_a   1.000
_cell.length_b   1.000
_cell.length_c   1.000
_cell.angle_alpha   90.00
_cell.angle_beta   90.00
_cell.angle_gamma   90.00
#
_symmetry.space_group_name_H-M   'P 1'
#
loop_
_entity.id
_entity.type
_entity.pdbx_description
1 polymer ?
#
loop_
_entity_poly.entity_id
_entity_poly.type
_entity_poly.pdbx_seq_one_letter_code
_entity_poly.pdbx_strand_id
1 'polypeptide(L)' 'MGVFAKEVEVSTPLPPAKAFKAFVVDLDTLMPKVSPQAIKSVELLQGDGGPGTIKKITFFECNLIT' A
#
# COMPACT_ATOMS: atom_id res chain seq x y z
N MET A 1 19.52 4.31 -21.56
CA MET A 1 18.53 4.30 -20.47
C MET A 1 19.06 3.37 -19.39
N GLY A 2 19.21 3.84 -18.15
CA GLY A 2 19.72 3.04 -17.03
C GLY A 2 18.59 2.56 -16.13
N VAL A 3 18.74 1.38 -15.53
CA VAL A 3 17.80 0.82 -14.54
C VAL A 3 18.57 0.58 -13.25
N PHE A 4 18.03 1.07 -12.14
CA PHE A 4 18.54 0.78 -10.80
C PHE A 4 17.57 -0.17 -10.10
N ALA A 5 18.05 -1.34 -9.67
CA ALA A 5 17.29 -2.31 -8.90
C ALA A 5 17.78 -2.31 -7.45
N LYS A 6 16.84 -2.29 -6.50
CA LYS A 6 17.12 -2.40 -5.07
C LYS A 6 16.27 -3.52 -4.49
N GLU A 7 16.90 -4.41 -3.74
CA GLU A 7 16.25 -5.49 -3.01
C GLU A 7 16.23 -5.13 -1.51
N VAL A 8 15.10 -5.36 -0.85
CA VAL A 8 14.90 -5.14 0.59
C VAL A 8 14.06 -6.28 1.12
N GLU A 9 14.52 -6.89 2.21
CA GLU A 9 13.79 -7.95 2.91
C GLU A 9 13.27 -7.42 4.25
N VAL A 10 12.01 -7.74 4.56
CA VAL A 10 11.37 -7.41 5.84
C VAL A 10 10.71 -8.68 6.37
N SER A 11 11.11 -9.13 7.56
CA SER A 11 10.50 -10.29 8.20
C SER A 11 9.15 -9.95 8.81
N THR A 12 8.16 -10.84 8.66
CA THR A 12 6.85 -10.71 9.29
C THR A 12 6.44 -12.03 9.95
N PRO A 13 5.74 -12.00 11.09
CA PRO A 13 5.25 -13.22 11.73
C PRO A 13 4.01 -13.80 11.01
N LEU A 14 3.51 -13.15 9.96
CA LEU A 14 2.31 -13.59 9.25
C LEU A 14 2.64 -14.75 8.30
N PRO A 15 1.80 -15.80 8.23
CA PRO A 15 1.91 -16.81 7.19
C PRO A 15 1.87 -16.17 5.78
N PRO A 16 2.61 -16.70 4.79
CA PRO A 16 2.77 -16.06 3.48
C PRO A 16 1.44 -15.70 2.79
N ALA A 17 0.45 -16.59 2.82
CA ALA A 17 -0.86 -16.34 2.21
C ALA A 17 -1.61 -15.18 2.87
N LYS A 18 -1.49 -15.03 4.21
CA LYS A 18 -2.11 -13.92 4.94
C LYS A 18 -1.37 -12.61 4.70
N ALA A 19 -0.04 -12.66 4.67
CA ALA A 19 0.78 -11.49 4.35
C ALA A 19 0.46 -10.96 2.96
N PHE A 20 0.44 -11.82 1.93
CA PHE A 20 0.11 -11.42 0.57
C PHE A 20 -1.31 -10.83 0.47
N LYS A 21 -2.28 -11.48 1.11
CA LYS A 21 -3.65 -10.97 1.14
C LYS A 21 -3.73 -9.59 1.81
N ALA A 22 -3.06 -9.39 2.94
CA ALA A 22 -3.11 -8.12 3.67
C ALA A 22 -2.37 -6.97 2.96
N PHE A 23 -1.19 -7.25 2.38
CA PHE A 23 -0.31 -6.22 1.82
C PHE A 23 -0.50 -5.98 0.31
N VAL A 24 -1.18 -6.86 -0.41
CA VAL A 24 -1.36 -6.71 -1.87
C VAL A 24 -2.83 -6.64 -2.23
N VAL A 25 -3.62 -7.63 -1.79
CA VAL A 25 -5.02 -7.78 -2.19
C VAL A 25 -5.91 -6.77 -1.46
N ASP A 26 -5.89 -6.80 -0.13
CA ASP A 26 -6.79 -6.02 0.73
C ASP A 26 -6.20 -4.68 1.18
N LEU A 27 -5.06 -4.28 0.58
CA LEU A 27 -4.28 -3.10 0.96
C LEU A 27 -5.14 -1.84 1.04
N ASP A 28 -6.08 -1.67 0.11
CA ASP A 28 -6.90 -0.47 -0.02
C ASP A 28 -7.82 -0.26 1.18
N THR A 29 -8.27 -1.36 1.78
CA THR A 29 -9.18 -1.35 2.93
C THR A 29 -8.43 -1.37 4.25
N LEU A 30 -7.24 -1.99 4.28
CA LEU A 30 -6.44 -2.17 5.48
C LEU A 30 -5.50 -0.99 5.73
N MET A 31 -4.86 -0.40 4.71
CA MET A 31 -3.90 0.68 4.93
C MET A 31 -4.48 1.90 5.66
N PRO A 32 -5.67 2.42 5.28
CA PRO A 32 -6.26 3.54 6.01
C PRO A 32 -6.58 3.19 7.47
N LYS A 33 -6.83 1.91 7.78
CA LYS A 33 -7.14 1.45 9.14
C LYS A 33 -5.88 1.21 9.98
N VAL A 34 -4.83 0.69 9.36
CA VAL A 34 -3.54 0.38 10.02
C VAL A 34 -2.76 1.66 10.27
N SER A 35 -2.77 2.60 9.33
CA SER A 35 -2.12 3.90 9.48
C SER A 35 -3.06 5.05 9.11
N PRO A 36 -4.08 5.29 9.96
CA PRO A 36 -5.08 6.34 9.72
C PRO A 36 -4.51 7.75 9.82
N GLN A 37 -3.26 7.90 10.27
CA GLN A 37 -2.57 9.18 10.41
C GLN A 37 -1.75 9.52 9.15
N ALA A 38 -1.36 8.51 8.37
CA ALA A 38 -0.54 8.69 7.18
C ALA A 38 -1.37 8.55 5.89
N ILE A 39 -2.38 7.66 5.87
CA ILE A 39 -3.17 7.34 4.68
C ILE A 39 -4.60 7.82 4.84
N LYS A 40 -5.01 8.80 4.03
CA LYS A 40 -6.36 9.36 4.03
C LYS A 40 -7.35 8.51 3.25
N SER A 41 -6.96 8.07 2.05
CA SER A 41 -7.79 7.18 1.22
C SER A 41 -6.91 6.33 0.31
N VAL A 42 -7.44 5.17 -0.06
CA VAL A 42 -6.93 4.37 -1.17
C VAL A 42 -8.10 4.07 -2.08
N GLU A 43 -7.98 4.48 -3.34
CA GLU A 43 -9.05 4.40 -4.34
C GLU A 43 -8.58 3.57 -5.52
N LEU A 44 -9.38 2.57 -5.91
CA LEU A 44 -9.15 1.83 -7.15
C LEU A 44 -9.70 2.65 -8.31
N LEU A 45 -8.82 3.15 -9.18
CA LEU A 45 -9.20 3.97 -10.33
C LEU A 45 -9.59 3.12 -11.55
N GLN A 46 -8.90 2.00 -11.77
CA GLN A 46 -9.14 1.12 -12.91
C GLN A 46 -8.70 -0.31 -12.60
N GLY A 47 -9.44 -1.31 -13.08
CA GLY A 47 -9.12 -2.73 -12.91
C GLY A 47 -9.99 -3.44 -11.86
N ASP A 48 -9.61 -4.67 -11.53
CA ASP A 48 -10.33 -5.58 -10.62
C ASP A 48 -9.49 -6.01 -9.40
N GLY A 49 -8.28 -5.46 -9.25
CA GLY A 49 -7.30 -5.88 -8.25
C GLY A 49 -6.24 -6.84 -8.79
N GLY A 50 -6.37 -7.30 -10.04
CA GLY A 50 -5.37 -8.11 -10.74
C GLY A 50 -4.31 -7.30 -11.50
N PRO A 51 -3.50 -7.96 -12.35
CA PRO A 51 -2.49 -7.30 -13.18
C PRO A 51 -3.06 -6.16 -14.03
N GLY A 52 -2.39 -5.01 -14.01
CA GLY A 52 -2.84 -3.80 -14.72
C GLY A 52 -3.80 -2.90 -13.92
N THR A 53 -4.14 -3.24 -12.68
CA THR A 53 -4.94 -2.39 -11.80
C THR A 53 -4.19 -1.09 -11.44
N ILE A 54 -4.91 0.03 -11.45
CA ILE A 54 -4.42 1.36 -11.07
C ILE A 54 -5.08 1.78 -9.76
N LYS A 55 -4.27 2.05 -8.74
CA LYS A 55 -4.71 2.51 -7.41
C LYS A 55 -4.13 3.89 -7.10
N LYS A 56 -4.95 4.78 -6.56
CA LYS A 56 -4.56 6.11 -6.07
C LYS A 56 -4.54 6.09 -4.55
N ILE A 57 -3.39 6.40 -3.98
CA ILE A 57 -3.20 6.52 -2.53
C ILE A 57 -3.10 8.01 -2.20
N THR A 58 -4.02 8.50 -1.38
CA THR A 58 -3.99 9.87 -0.86
C THR A 58 -3.40 9.83 0.55
N PHE A 59 -2.22 10.43 0.73
CA PHE A 59 -1.62 10.61 2.04
C PHE A 59 -2.26 11.82 2.74
N PHE A 60 -2.22 11.84 4.08
CA PHE A 60 -2.55 13.07 4.81
C PHE A 60 -1.52 14.16 4.50
N GLU A 61 -1.98 15.41 4.47
CA GLU A 61 -1.07 16.55 4.49
C GLU A 61 -0.35 16.55 5.85
N CYS A 62 0.98 16.49 5.81
CA CYS A 62 1.79 16.76 6.98
C CYS A 62 1.70 18.26 7.28
N ASN A 63 0.72 18.65 8.09
CA ASN A 63 0.73 19.96 8.71
C ASN A 63 1.84 19.96 9.76
N LEU A 64 3.02 20.43 9.38
CA LEU A 64 4.05 20.88 10.32
C LEU A 64 3.50 22.11 11.05
N ILE A 65 2.74 21.88 12.12
CA ILE A 65 2.53 22.89 13.16
C ILE A 65 3.55 22.55 14.24
N THR A 66 4.61 23.34 14.24
CA THR A 66 5.58 23.47 15.33
C THR A 66 4.89 23.83 16.64
#